data_AF-A0A6G9FQ07-F1
#
_entry.id   AF-A0A6G9FQ07-F1
#
_cell.length_a   1.000
_cell.length_b   1.000
_cell.length_c   1.000
_cell.angle_alpha   90.00
_cell.angle_beta   90.00
_cell.angle_gamma   90.00
#
_symmetry.space_group_name_H-M   'P 1'
#
loop_
_entity.id
_entity.type
_entity.pdbx_description
1 polymer ?
#
loop_
_entity_poly.entity_id
_entity_poly.type
_entity_poly.pdbx_seq_one_letter_code
_entity_poly.pdbx_strand_id
1 'polypeptide(L)'
;MQAFVAGGPLPDQDADEDEIDRRVRQLEAVVAPVTAEEAQALAGCFGPDDCYGVAWTLLYLVETAPGPVPTGPPPGPGADEWHHTLRNRWGSGEFPDGGPAT
;
A
#
# COMPACT_ATOMS: atom_id res chain seq x y z
N MET A 1 -7.64 -10.83 -3.48
CA MET A 1 -7.28 -9.96 -2.33
C MET A 1 -6.81 -10.75 -1.12
N GLN A 2 -7.65 -11.52 -0.42
CA GLN A 2 -7.26 -12.26 0.81
C GLN A 2 -6.00 -13.14 0.65
N ALA A 3 -5.86 -13.83 -0.48
CA ALA A 3 -4.69 -14.66 -0.77
C ALA A 3 -3.38 -13.86 -0.93
N PHE A 4 -3.46 -12.61 -1.41
CA PHE A 4 -2.31 -11.71 -1.53
C PHE A 4 -1.88 -11.23 -0.14
N VAL A 5 -2.83 -10.73 0.66
CA VAL A 5 -2.59 -10.25 2.03
C VAL A 5 -2.05 -11.36 2.93
N ALA A 6 -2.57 -12.57 2.81
CA ALA A 6 -2.09 -13.74 3.55
C ALA A 6 -0.64 -14.14 3.17
N GLY A 7 -0.16 -13.74 1.99
CA GLY A 7 1.23 -13.91 1.57
C GLY A 7 2.20 -12.97 2.30
N GLY A 8 1.71 -11.96 3.01
CA GLY A 8 2.55 -10.99 3.70
C GLY A 8 3.25 -10.00 2.76
N PRO A 9 4.34 -9.36 3.18
CA PRO A 9 5.03 -8.33 2.40
C PRO A 9 5.49 -8.85 1.04
N LEU A 10 5.61 -7.94 0.08
CA LEU A 10 6.17 -8.24 -1.24
C LEU A 10 7.60 -8.77 -1.08
N PRO A 11 7.96 -9.81 -1.85
CA PRO A 11 9.33 -10.28 -1.91
C PRO A 11 10.25 -9.19 -2.48
N ASP A 12 11.53 -9.22 -2.12
CA ASP A 12 12.55 -8.39 -2.75
C ASP A 12 13.00 -8.96 -4.12
N GLN A 13 13.91 -8.26 -4.79
CA GLN A 13 14.41 -8.59 -6.12
C GLN A 13 15.21 -9.90 -6.21
N ASP A 14 15.69 -10.44 -5.09
CA ASP A 14 16.43 -11.71 -5.04
C ASP A 14 15.48 -12.93 -4.90
N ALA A 15 14.16 -12.71 -4.81
CA ALA A 15 13.20 -13.80 -4.76
C ALA A 15 13.08 -14.56 -6.09
N ASP A 16 12.71 -15.83 -5.98
CA ASP A 16 12.50 -16.69 -7.15
C ASP A 16 11.40 -16.12 -8.07
N GLU A 17 11.60 -16.23 -9.38
CA GLU A 17 10.67 -15.73 -10.39
C GLU A 17 9.25 -16.30 -10.19
N ASP A 18 9.12 -17.57 -9.81
CA ASP A 18 7.84 -18.21 -9.49
C ASP A 18 7.10 -17.54 -8.31
N GLU A 19 7.83 -17.03 -7.30
CA GLU A 19 7.24 -16.29 -6.19
C GLU A 19 6.73 -14.93 -6.68
N ILE A 20 7.53 -14.22 -7.49
CA ILE A 20 7.15 -12.93 -8.08
C ILE A 20 5.91 -13.09 -8.97
N ASP A 21 5.91 -14.07 -9.88
CA ASP A 21 4.81 -14.36 -10.80
C ASP A 21 3.52 -14.73 -10.03
N ARG A 22 3.65 -15.49 -8.93
CA ARG A 22 2.52 -15.80 -8.03
C ARG A 22 1.95 -14.52 -7.42
N ARG A 23 2.79 -13.60 -6.92
CA ARG A 23 2.35 -12.34 -6.31
C ARG A 23 1.65 -11.45 -7.33
N VAL A 24 2.20 -11.33 -8.55
CA VAL A 24 1.59 -10.57 -9.64
C VAL A 24 0.20 -11.09 -9.95
N ARG A 25 0.03 -12.41 -10.16
CA ARG A 25 -1.29 -13.00 -10.45
C ARG A 25 -2.30 -12.78 -9.32
N GLN A 26 -1.85 -12.86 -8.06
CA GLN A 26 -2.71 -12.59 -6.91
C GLN A 26 -3.16 -11.13 -6.83
N LEU A 27 -2.31 -10.20 -7.27
CA LEU A 27 -2.58 -8.77 -7.31
C LEU A 27 -3.50 -8.40 -8.48
N GLU A 28 -3.27 -8.95 -9.68
CA GLU A 28 -4.14 -8.79 -10.85
C GLU A 28 -5.55 -9.34 -10.62
N ALA A 29 -5.68 -10.35 -9.76
CA ALA A 29 -6.98 -10.89 -9.35
C ALA A 29 -7.75 -9.98 -8.39
N VAL A 30 -7.15 -8.88 -7.90
CA VAL A 30 -7.87 -7.90 -7.09
C VAL A 30 -8.66 -6.97 -8.00
N VAL A 31 -9.98 -6.94 -7.81
CA VAL A 31 -10.89 -6.10 -8.59
C VAL A 31 -10.94 -4.71 -7.97
N ALA A 32 -10.65 -3.69 -8.77
CA ALA A 32 -10.83 -2.29 -8.41
C ALA A 32 -12.28 -1.81 -8.69
N PRO A 33 -12.78 -0.77 -8.00
CA PRO A 33 -12.13 -0.08 -6.88
C PRO A 33 -12.14 -0.93 -5.62
N VAL A 34 -11.04 -0.89 -4.86
CA VAL A 34 -10.97 -1.54 -3.54
C VAL A 34 -11.64 -0.66 -2.48
N THR A 35 -12.12 -1.25 -1.39
CA THR A 35 -12.63 -0.51 -0.24
C THR A 35 -11.49 0.09 0.60
N ALA A 36 -11.79 1.03 1.50
CA ALA A 36 -10.79 1.62 2.40
C ALA A 36 -10.11 0.57 3.31
N GLU A 37 -10.85 -0.43 3.79
CA GLU A 37 -10.31 -1.53 4.59
C GLU A 37 -9.35 -2.41 3.77
N GLU A 38 -9.70 -2.69 2.51
CA GLU A 38 -8.85 -3.44 1.60
C GLU A 38 -7.59 -2.67 1.22
N ALA A 39 -7.71 -1.36 0.97
CA ALA A 39 -6.57 -0.47 0.76
C ALA A 39 -5.61 -0.47 1.96
N GLN A 40 -6.13 -0.46 3.18
CA GLN A 40 -5.30 -0.56 4.39
C GLN A 40 -4.57 -1.89 4.48
N ALA A 41 -5.26 -3.01 4.21
CA ALA A 41 -4.64 -4.33 4.24
C ALA A 41 -3.56 -4.49 3.15
N LEU A 42 -3.83 -3.97 1.95
CA LEU A 42 -2.89 -3.95 0.83
C LEU A 42 -1.67 -3.06 1.12
N ALA A 43 -1.87 -1.90 1.77
CA ALA A 43 -0.77 -1.05 2.20
C ALA A 43 0.14 -1.72 3.23
N GLY A 44 -0.33 -2.70 3.99
CA GLY A 44 0.51 -3.52 4.87
C GLY A 44 1.39 -4.55 4.13
N CYS A 45 1.21 -4.71 2.82
CA CYS A 45 1.91 -5.71 2.02
C CYS A 45 3.11 -5.14 1.25
N PHE A 46 3.45 -3.85 1.40
CA PHE A 46 4.71 -3.33 0.84
C PHE A 46 5.89 -4.06 1.49
N GLY A 47 6.86 -4.42 0.65
CA GLY A 47 8.10 -5.08 1.06
C GLY A 47 9.29 -4.14 1.00
N PRO A 48 10.49 -4.65 1.42
CA PRO A 48 11.71 -3.86 1.60
C PRO A 48 12.25 -3.14 0.37
N ASP A 49 11.91 -3.63 -0.83
CA ASP A 49 12.48 -3.17 -2.09
C ASP A 49 11.40 -2.99 -3.17
N ASP A 50 11.67 -2.12 -4.15
CA ASP A 50 10.89 -2.00 -5.39
C ASP A 50 11.14 -3.24 -6.26
N CYS A 51 10.44 -4.32 -5.94
CA CYS A 51 10.48 -5.54 -6.72
C CYS A 51 9.70 -5.35 -8.03
N TYR A 52 10.43 -5.15 -9.13
CA TYR A 52 9.96 -5.19 -10.52
C TYR A 52 8.67 -4.39 -10.82
N GLY A 53 8.43 -3.27 -10.13
CA GLY A 53 7.20 -2.48 -10.32
C GLY A 53 5.92 -3.14 -9.81
N VAL A 54 5.99 -4.28 -9.11
CA VAL A 54 4.83 -4.90 -8.43
C VAL A 54 4.34 -3.98 -7.31
N ALA A 55 5.27 -3.28 -6.65
CA ALA A 55 4.95 -2.26 -5.67
C ALA A 55 4.17 -1.08 -6.29
N TRP A 56 4.46 -0.70 -7.55
CA TRP A 56 3.68 0.32 -8.26
C TRP A 56 2.25 -0.14 -8.53
N THR A 57 2.04 -1.38 -8.97
CA THR A 57 0.69 -1.91 -9.18
C THR A 57 -0.10 -1.96 -7.87
N LEU A 58 0.55 -2.36 -6.77
CA LEU A 58 -0.05 -2.37 -5.44
C LEU A 58 -0.43 -0.96 -4.99
N LEU A 59 0.46 0.02 -5.21
CA LEU A 59 0.19 1.43 -4.97
C LEU A 59 -1.06 1.88 -5.72
N TYR A 60 -1.09 1.73 -7.06
CA TYR A 60 -2.22 2.15 -7.89
C TYR A 60 -3.54 1.55 -7.43
N LEU A 61 -3.53 0.29 -7.02
CA LEU A 61 -4.71 -0.40 -6.51
C LEU A 61 -5.22 0.22 -5.21
N VAL A 62 -4.31 0.53 -4.26
CA VAL A 62 -4.64 1.25 -3.02
C VAL A 62 -5.19 2.66 -3.35
N GLU A 63 -4.68 3.32 -4.39
CA GLU A 63 -5.17 4.65 -4.83
C GLU A 63 -6.60 4.61 -5.40
N THR A 64 -7.14 3.43 -5.74
CA THR A 64 -8.52 3.31 -6.23
C THR A 64 -9.59 3.37 -5.13
N ALA A 65 -9.19 3.38 -3.86
CA ALA A 65 -10.13 3.36 -2.75
C ALA A 65 -10.88 4.70 -2.57
N PRO A 66 -12.18 4.66 -2.24
CA PRO A 66 -12.93 5.88 -1.97
C PRO A 66 -12.59 6.44 -0.58
N GLY A 67 -12.09 7.68 -0.55
CA GLY A 67 -11.82 8.43 0.68
C GLY A 67 -10.33 8.58 1.01
N PRO A 68 -9.98 9.25 2.13
CA PRO A 68 -8.60 9.33 2.57
C PRO A 68 -8.13 7.93 2.98
N VAL A 69 -7.11 7.41 2.30
CA VAL A 69 -6.50 6.12 2.67
C VAL A 69 -5.96 6.25 4.10
N PRO A 70 -6.28 5.29 5.00
CA PRO A 70 -5.87 5.38 6.40
C PRO A 70 -4.34 5.44 6.48
N THR A 71 -3.87 6.58 6.98
CA THR A 71 -2.46 6.77 7.34
C THR A 71 -2.20 5.92 8.57
N GLY A 72 -1.56 4.76 8.37
CA GLY A 72 -1.03 3.95 9.45
C GLY A 72 -0.01 4.74 10.30
N PRO A 73 0.46 4.16 11.42
CA PRO A 73 1.54 4.75 12.20
C PRO A 73 2.73 5.10 11.30
N PRO A 74 3.43 6.22 11.58
CA PRO A 74 4.52 6.67 10.72
C PRO A 74 5.52 5.53 10.49
N PRO A 75 5.97 5.34 9.24
CA PRO A 75 6.97 4.34 8.92
C PRO A 75 8.14 4.47 9.90
N GLY A 76 8.53 3.35 10.54
CA GLY A 76 9.73 3.30 11.35
C GLY A 76 10.98 3.56 10.49
N PRO A 77 12.16 3.75 11.09
CA PRO A 77 13.39 4.07 10.36
C PRO A 77 13.88 2.98 9.37
N GLY A 78 13.17 1.85 9.28
CA GLY A 78 13.41 0.79 8.28
C GLY A 78 12.13 0.41 7.52
N ALA A 79 11.19 1.35 7.38
CA ALA A 79 10.01 1.15 6.57
C ALA A 79 10.22 1.70 5.16
N ASP A 80 9.60 1.01 4.23
CA ASP A 80 10.02 1.03 2.83
C ASP A 80 9.59 2.33 2.16
N GLU A 81 10.27 2.73 1.09
CA GLU A 81 10.04 3.99 0.37
C GLU A 81 8.57 4.18 -0.05
N TRP A 82 7.83 3.08 -0.19
CA TRP A 82 6.41 3.06 -0.49
C TRP A 82 5.53 3.60 0.63
N HIS A 83 5.83 3.26 1.88
CA HIS A 83 5.12 3.83 3.03
C HIS A 83 5.34 5.35 3.12
N HIS A 84 6.53 5.81 2.75
CA HIS A 84 6.83 7.24 2.65
C HIS A 84 6.09 7.89 1.46
N THR A 85 6.06 7.25 0.30
CA THR A 85 5.37 7.73 -0.91
C THR A 85 3.87 7.85 -0.69
N LEU A 86 3.26 6.81 -0.11
CA LEU A 86 1.87 6.78 0.30
C LEU A 86 1.51 7.93 1.24
N ARG A 87 2.35 8.14 2.27
CA ARG A 87 2.17 9.23 3.22
C ARG A 87 2.40 10.59 2.58
N ASN A 88 3.32 10.75 1.63
CA ASN A 88 3.51 12.04 0.96
C ASN A 88 2.33 12.39 0.05
N ARG A 89 1.72 11.39 -0.59
CA ARG A 89 0.57 11.58 -1.48
C ARG A 89 -0.76 11.78 -0.74
N TRP A 90 -0.94 11.14 0.42
CA TRP A 90 -2.21 11.19 1.18
C TRP A 90 -2.11 11.81 2.58
N GLY A 91 -0.90 12.03 3.09
CA GLY A 91 -0.65 12.71 4.37
C GLY A 91 -0.86 14.22 4.33
N SER A 92 -1.25 14.77 3.18
CA SER A 92 -1.80 16.13 3.06
C SER A 92 -3.32 16.09 3.09
N GLY A 93 -3.89 15.41 4.09
CA GLY A 93 -5.18 15.82 4.62
C GLY A 93 -4.91 16.92 5.63
N GLU A 94 -5.01 18.18 5.23
CA GLU A 94 -5.23 19.27 6.17
C GLU A 94 -6.39 18.85 7.08
N PHE A 95 -6.07 18.50 8.34
CA PHE A 95 -7.08 18.58 9.38
C PHE A 95 -7.48 20.05 9.42
N PRO A 96 -8.77 20.42 9.23
CA PRO A 96 -9.17 21.77 9.53
C PRO A 96 -8.85 21.99 11.00
N ASP A 97 -7.83 22.79 11.27
CA ASP A 97 -7.52 23.30 12.58
C ASP A 97 -8.81 23.96 13.05
N GLY A 98 -9.46 23.30 14.00
CA GLY A 98 -10.64 23.82 14.66
C GLY A 98 -10.21 25.10 15.35
N GLY A 99 -10.36 26.22 14.66
CA GLY A 99 -10.05 27.52 15.21
C GLY A 99 -10.79 27.68 16.54
N PRO A 100 -10.12 28.13 17.60
CA PRO A 100 -10.86 28.54 18.78
C PRO A 100 -11.63 29.81 18.44
N ALA A 101 -12.95 29.73 18.60
CA ALA A 101 -13.80 30.89 18.72
C ALA A 101 -13.38 31.71 19.93
N THR A 102 -13.27 33.03 19.72
CA THR A 102 -13.11 34.16 20.66
C THR A 102 -11.75 34.85 20.61
#